data_AF-A0A4Q3U9N6-F1
#
_entry.id   AF-A0A4Q3U9N6-F1
#
_cell.length_a   1.000
_cell.length_b   1.000
_cell.length_c   1.000
_cell.angle_alpha   90.00
_cell.angle_beta   90.00
_cell.angle_gamma   90.00
#
_symmetry.space_group_name_H-M   'P 1'
#
loop_
_entity.id
_entity.type
_entity.pdbx_description
1 polymer ?
#
loop_
_entity_poly.entity_id
_entity_poly.type
_entity_poly.pdbx_seq_one_letter_code
_entity_poly.pdbx_strand_id
1 'polypeptide(L)'
;AARSIRAGLHEDIDRALDAGSGGAWALIGMAFLAVAREGLESVFFLLAIFQQSPGPAVPLSALAGIALSAVIGFGIYYGGVRINLRHFFHWTGLFILVVAAGLLSSVLRNLHEAGIWNLLQDPAYDLTEVLPLSSLPGTVLSGMFGYHDAPAIGEVLIWALYLIVTLTLFFRPQAAKTPKAVPVAGK
;
A
#
# COMPACT_ATOMS: atom_id res chain seq x y z
N ALA A 1 0.48 18.77 -2.94
CA ALA A 1 1.26 17.52 -3.00
C ALA A 1 0.82 16.72 -4.19
N ALA A 2 -0.40 16.18 -4.29
CA ALA A 2 -0.78 15.41 -5.49
C ALA A 2 -0.61 16.19 -6.83
N ARG A 3 -0.90 17.49 -6.88
CA ARG A 3 -0.62 18.34 -8.07
C ARG A 3 0.86 18.62 -8.30
N SER A 4 1.65 18.83 -7.25
CA SER A 4 3.08 19.16 -7.34
C SER A 4 3.95 17.91 -7.51
N ILE A 5 3.50 16.76 -7.03
CA ILE A 5 4.08 15.43 -7.25
C ILE A 5 3.69 14.95 -8.64
N ARG A 6 2.46 15.18 -9.12
CA ARG A 6 2.11 14.92 -10.52
C ARG A 6 2.90 15.80 -11.48
N ALA A 7 3.01 17.10 -11.18
CA ALA A 7 3.81 18.03 -11.98
C ALA A 7 5.29 17.65 -11.91
N GLY A 8 5.82 17.33 -10.71
CA GLY A 8 7.19 16.86 -10.53
C GLY A 8 7.46 15.53 -11.23
N LEU A 9 6.57 14.54 -11.15
CA LEU A 9 6.72 13.28 -11.90
C LEU A 9 6.61 13.51 -13.40
N HIS A 10 5.70 14.35 -13.89
CA HIS A 10 5.64 14.67 -15.31
C HIS A 10 6.90 15.40 -15.76
N GLU A 11 7.38 16.36 -14.98
CA GLU A 11 8.60 17.12 -15.28
C GLU A 11 9.87 16.26 -15.18
N ASP A 12 9.95 15.33 -14.23
CA ASP A 12 11.04 14.36 -14.10
C ASP A 12 11.00 13.30 -15.20
N ILE A 13 9.79 12.86 -15.62
CA ILE A 13 9.59 11.97 -16.76
C ILE A 13 9.93 12.69 -18.06
N ASP A 14 9.40 13.88 -18.30
CA ASP A 14 9.67 14.69 -19.50
C ASP A 14 11.16 15.03 -19.59
N ARG A 15 11.81 15.35 -18.47
CA ARG A 15 13.25 15.62 -18.41
C ARG A 15 14.10 14.37 -18.62
N ALA A 16 13.64 13.20 -18.16
CA ALA A 16 14.28 11.92 -18.48
C ALA A 16 14.05 11.51 -19.95
N LEU A 17 12.93 11.89 -20.55
CA LEU A 17 12.66 11.67 -21.98
C LEU A 17 13.44 12.66 -22.87
N ASP A 18 13.62 13.91 -22.44
CA ASP A 18 14.36 14.98 -23.13
C ASP A 18 15.89 14.86 -22.97
N ALA A 19 16.38 14.12 -21.96
CA ALA A 19 17.81 13.90 -21.72
C ALA A 19 18.51 12.98 -22.75
N GLY A 20 17.86 12.67 -23.88
CA GLY A 20 18.35 11.74 -24.89
C GLY A 20 18.07 10.27 -24.55
N SER A 21 18.50 9.35 -25.41
CA SER A 21 18.13 7.92 -25.37
C SER A 21 18.33 7.23 -24.01
N GLY A 22 19.23 7.71 -23.16
CA GLY A 22 19.54 7.10 -21.85
C GLY A 22 18.46 7.24 -20.77
N GLY A 23 17.70 8.34 -20.73
CA GLY A 23 16.72 8.56 -19.65
C GLY A 23 15.41 7.79 -19.86
N ALA A 24 15.01 7.55 -21.12
CA ALA A 24 13.96 6.59 -21.44
C ALA A 24 14.32 5.17 -21.01
N TRP A 25 15.56 4.73 -21.23
CA TRP A 25 16.06 3.43 -20.74
C TRP A 25 16.12 3.35 -19.21
N ALA A 26 16.41 4.46 -18.52
CA ALA A 26 16.39 4.51 -17.06
C ALA A 26 14.98 4.36 -16.49
N LEU A 27 13.97 5.00 -17.09
CA LEU A 27 12.57 4.85 -16.69
C LEU A 27 12.07 3.42 -16.93
N ILE A 28 12.39 2.83 -18.08
CA ILE A 28 12.06 1.44 -18.40
C ILE A 28 12.74 0.49 -17.41
N GLY A 29 14.03 0.69 -17.12
CA GLY A 29 14.77 -0.11 -16.16
C GLY A 29 14.19 -0.02 -14.75
N MET A 30 13.83 1.18 -14.30
CA MET A 30 13.20 1.39 -12.99
C MET A 30 11.85 0.67 -12.89
N ALA A 31 10.98 0.81 -13.90
CA ALA A 31 9.69 0.12 -13.92
C ALA A 31 9.87 -1.41 -13.95
N PHE A 32 10.79 -1.92 -14.78
CA PHE A 32 11.10 -3.35 -14.87
C PHE A 32 11.60 -3.91 -13.54
N LEU A 33 12.58 -3.25 -12.91
CA LEU A 33 13.13 -3.71 -11.63
C LEU A 33 12.12 -3.64 -10.49
N ALA A 34 11.27 -2.60 -10.46
CA ALA A 34 10.19 -2.51 -9.49
C ALA A 34 9.23 -3.69 -9.63
N VAL A 35 8.74 -3.97 -10.85
CA VAL A 35 7.83 -5.10 -11.11
C VAL A 35 8.52 -6.45 -10.82
N ALA A 36 9.78 -6.62 -11.22
CA ALA A 36 10.53 -7.83 -10.96
C ALA A 36 10.67 -8.10 -9.45
N ARG A 37 10.95 -7.07 -8.65
CA ARG A 37 11.02 -7.20 -7.19
C ARG A 37 9.69 -7.65 -6.58
N GLU A 38 8.61 -6.93 -6.86
CA GLU A 38 7.28 -7.25 -6.32
C GLU A 38 6.79 -8.64 -6.78
N GLY A 39 7.13 -9.02 -8.03
CA GLY A 39 6.85 -10.35 -8.57
C GLY A 39 7.64 -11.46 -7.87
N LEU A 40 8.93 -11.24 -7.60
CA LEU A 40 9.76 -12.20 -6.87
C LEU A 40 9.27 -12.37 -5.42
N GLU A 41 8.95 -11.29 -4.72
CA GLU A 41 8.36 -11.33 -3.37
C GLU A 41 7.08 -12.17 -3.36
N SER A 42 6.19 -11.96 -4.33
CA SER A 42 4.94 -12.75 -4.49
C SER A 42 5.21 -14.24 -4.73
N VAL A 43 6.19 -14.58 -5.57
CA VAL A 43 6.59 -15.98 -5.83
C VAL A 43 7.15 -16.63 -4.58
N PHE A 44 7.98 -15.93 -3.81
CA PHE A 44 8.54 -16.45 -2.56
C PHE A 44 7.46 -16.66 -1.49
N PHE A 45 6.49 -15.75 -1.37
CA PHE A 45 5.34 -15.94 -0.47
C PHE A 45 4.52 -17.17 -0.89
N LEU A 46 4.25 -17.35 -2.18
CA LEU A 46 3.52 -18.50 -2.67
C LEU A 46 4.27 -19.82 -2.40
N LEU A 47 5.59 -19.83 -2.62
CA LEU A 47 6.43 -20.97 -2.32
C LEU A 47 6.43 -21.31 -0.82
N ALA A 48 6.50 -20.31 0.06
CA ALA A 48 6.43 -20.51 1.51
C ALA A 48 5.09 -21.13 1.92
N ILE A 49 3.98 -20.65 1.35
CA ILE A 49 2.64 -21.21 1.60
C ILE A 49 2.55 -22.68 1.13
N PHE A 50 3.11 -22.99 -0.04
CA PHE A 50 3.14 -24.36 -0.58
C PHE A 50 3.94 -25.32 0.31
N GLN A 51 5.01 -24.84 0.96
CA GLN A 51 5.78 -25.65 1.90
C GLN A 51 5.07 -25.87 3.24
N GLN A 52 4.23 -24.92 3.68
CA GLN A 52 3.51 -25.00 4.96
C GLN A 52 2.26 -25.89 4.92
N SER A 53 1.61 -26.04 3.76
CA SER A 53 0.39 -26.85 3.62
C SER A 53 0.46 -27.78 2.39
N PRO A 54 0.94 -29.02 2.56
CA PRO A 54 0.98 -30.01 1.49
C PRO A 54 -0.42 -30.56 1.20
N GLY A 55 -1.18 -29.87 0.35
CA GLY A 55 -2.51 -30.31 -0.08
C GLY A 55 -2.92 -29.73 -1.45
N PRO A 56 -3.73 -30.45 -2.24
CA PRO A 56 -4.15 -30.02 -3.59
C PRO A 56 -5.02 -28.77 -3.60
N ALA A 57 -5.60 -28.39 -2.45
CA ALA A 57 -6.37 -27.16 -2.29
C ALA A 57 -5.52 -25.89 -2.44
N VAL A 58 -4.23 -25.97 -2.06
CA VAL A 58 -3.35 -24.79 -2.04
C VAL A 58 -3.02 -24.31 -3.46
N PRO A 59 -2.57 -25.16 -4.42
CA PRO A 59 -2.40 -24.73 -5.82
C PRO A 59 -3.68 -24.21 -6.47
N LEU A 60 -4.84 -24.79 -6.15
CA LEU A 60 -6.12 -24.35 -6.72
C LEU A 60 -6.49 -22.93 -6.24
N SER A 61 -6.32 -22.64 -4.95
CA SER A 61 -6.53 -21.30 -4.39
C SER A 61 -5.55 -20.26 -4.96
N ALA A 62 -4.30 -20.66 -5.21
CA ALA A 62 -3.29 -19.80 -5.82
C ALA A 62 -3.63 -19.45 -7.27
N LEU A 63 -4.03 -20.44 -8.07
CA LEU A 63 -4.48 -20.21 -9.44
C LEU A 63 -5.73 -19.33 -9.50
N ALA A 64 -6.69 -19.53 -8.59
CA ALA A 64 -7.86 -18.67 -8.47
C ALA A 64 -7.46 -17.22 -8.12
N GLY A 65 -6.51 -17.03 -7.19
CA GLY A 65 -5.97 -15.72 -6.84
C GLY A 65 -5.27 -15.02 -8.00
N ILE A 66 -4.45 -15.74 -8.77
CA ILE A 66 -3.79 -15.22 -9.98
C ILE A 66 -4.84 -14.82 -11.03
N ALA A 67 -5.84 -15.67 -11.28
CA ALA A 67 -6.91 -15.37 -12.23
C ALA A 67 -7.70 -14.11 -11.81
N LEU A 68 -8.06 -14.01 -10.52
CA LEU A 68 -8.73 -12.83 -9.97
C LEU A 68 -7.87 -11.57 -10.12
N SER A 69 -6.58 -11.65 -9.79
CA SER A 69 -5.63 -10.54 -9.93
C SER A 69 -5.50 -10.09 -11.40
N ALA A 70 -5.44 -11.03 -12.35
CA ALA A 70 -5.41 -10.72 -13.77
C ALA A 70 -6.70 -10.00 -14.23
N VAL A 71 -7.87 -10.43 -13.76
CA VAL A 71 -9.15 -9.76 -14.06
C VAL A 71 -9.20 -8.35 -13.49
N ILE A 72 -8.78 -8.16 -12.23
CA ILE A 72 -8.71 -6.84 -11.59
C ILE A 72 -7.72 -5.94 -12.33
N GLY A 73 -6.52 -6.45 -12.63
CA GLY A 73 -5.48 -5.73 -13.35
C GLY A 73 -5.93 -5.30 -14.75
N PHE A 74 -6.62 -6.18 -15.47
CA PHE A 74 -7.23 -5.84 -16.75
C PHE A 74 -8.32 -4.77 -16.62
N GLY A 75 -9.16 -4.87 -15.58
CA GLY A 75 -10.16 -3.84 -15.27
C GLY A 75 -9.54 -2.47 -14.97
N ILE A 76 -8.44 -2.44 -14.21
CA ILE A 76 -7.67 -1.22 -13.94
C ILE A 76 -7.01 -0.70 -15.21
N TYR A 77 -6.47 -1.56 -16.08
CA TYR A 77 -5.86 -1.14 -17.35
C TYR A 77 -6.88 -0.46 -18.27
N TYR A 78 -8.05 -1.07 -18.47
CA TYR A 78 -9.12 -0.49 -19.29
C TYR A 78 -9.72 0.78 -18.65
N GLY A 79 -9.91 0.78 -17.33
CA GLY A 79 -10.47 1.92 -16.61
C GLY A 79 -9.48 3.10 -16.47
N GLY A 80 -8.19 2.80 -16.33
CA GLY A 80 -7.12 3.73 -15.96
C GLY A 80 -6.95 4.89 -16.92
N VAL A 81 -7.17 4.67 -18.22
CA VAL A 81 -7.06 5.71 -19.25
C VAL A 81 -8.10 6.84 -19.07
N ARG A 82 -9.21 6.60 -18.36
CA ARG A 82 -10.27 7.60 -18.09
C ARG A 82 -10.32 8.09 -16.64
N ILE A 83 -9.48 7.57 -15.75
CA ILE A 83 -9.53 7.94 -14.33
C ILE A 83 -8.87 9.30 -14.11
N ASN A 84 -9.55 10.17 -13.37
CA ASN A 84 -8.95 11.41 -12.92
C ASN A 84 -7.83 11.08 -11.92
N LEU A 85 -6.58 11.25 -12.35
CA LEU A 85 -5.36 11.00 -11.55
C LEU A 85 -5.42 11.61 -10.15
N ARG A 86 -6.08 12.77 -9.97
CA ARG A 86 -6.25 13.37 -8.64
C ARG A 86 -7.04 12.49 -7.71
N HIS A 87 -8.17 11.95 -8.18
CA HIS A 87 -9.03 11.09 -7.38
C HIS A 87 -8.32 9.75 -7.12
N PHE A 88 -7.63 9.22 -8.13
CA PHE A 88 -6.82 8.01 -7.97
C PHE A 88 -5.81 8.14 -6.84
N PHE A 89 -4.91 9.14 -6.90
CA PHE A 89 -3.89 9.34 -5.85
C PHE A 89 -4.49 9.67 -4.47
N HIS A 90 -5.67 10.29 -4.44
CA HIS A 90 -6.34 10.57 -3.17
C HIS A 90 -6.82 9.28 -2.50
N TRP A 91 -7.50 8.41 -3.26
CA TRP A 91 -8.01 7.14 -2.75
C TRP A 91 -6.90 6.12 -2.48
N THR A 92 -5.91 5.99 -3.38
CA THR A 92 -4.78 5.09 -3.16
C THR A 92 -3.89 5.56 -2.01
N GLY A 93 -3.70 6.88 -1.85
CA GLY A 93 -3.02 7.45 -0.70
C GLY A 93 -3.72 7.10 0.61
N LEU A 94 -5.04 7.30 0.68
CA LEU A 94 -5.84 6.93 1.84
C LEU A 94 -5.76 5.44 2.16
N PHE A 95 -5.87 4.59 1.12
CA PHE A 95 -5.72 3.14 1.25
C PHE A 95 -4.35 2.77 1.85
N ILE A 96 -3.26 3.30 1.31
CA ILE A 96 -1.90 3.03 1.81
C ILE A 96 -1.74 3.45 3.28
N LEU A 97 -2.37 4.54 3.71
CA LEU A 97 -2.33 4.95 5.12
C LEU A 97 -2.98 3.92 6.05
N VAL A 98 -4.10 3.33 5.65
CA VAL A 98 -4.78 2.27 6.43
C VAL A 98 -3.93 1.01 6.48
N VAL A 99 -3.36 0.58 5.34
CA VAL A 99 -2.46 -0.58 5.30
C VAL A 99 -1.24 -0.37 6.19
N ALA A 100 -0.62 0.81 6.14
CA ALA A 100 0.53 1.16 6.96
C ALA A 100 0.19 1.13 8.46
N ALA A 101 -1.01 1.58 8.85
CA ALA A 101 -1.48 1.47 10.23
C ALA A 101 -1.58 0.01 10.68
N GLY A 102 -2.12 -0.87 9.82
CA GLY A 102 -2.19 -2.30 10.05
C GLY A 102 -0.83 -2.96 10.24
N LEU A 103 0.13 -2.63 9.37
CA LEU A 103 1.52 -3.10 9.48
C LEU A 103 2.15 -2.65 10.81
N LEU A 104 1.93 -1.40 11.22
CA LEU A 104 2.44 -0.89 12.49
C LEU A 104 1.83 -1.62 13.69
N SER A 105 0.53 -1.90 13.66
CA SER A 105 -0.14 -2.72 14.67
C SER A 105 0.48 -4.12 14.75
N SER A 106 0.74 -4.74 13.60
CA SER A 106 1.38 -6.06 13.54
C SER A 106 2.81 -6.07 14.11
N VAL A 107 3.57 -4.99 13.92
CA VAL A 107 4.90 -4.85 14.55
C VAL A 107 4.79 -4.82 16.08
N LEU A 108 3.83 -4.08 16.63
CA LEU A 108 3.61 -4.04 18.08
C LEU A 108 3.20 -5.42 18.62
N ARG A 109 2.34 -6.14 17.89
CA ARG A 109 1.98 -7.53 18.21
C ARG A 109 3.20 -8.45 18.22
N ASN A 110 4.06 -8.39 17.20
CA ASN A 110 5.30 -9.18 17.18
C ASN A 110 6.22 -8.82 18.36
N LEU A 111 6.18 -7.57 18.83
CA LEU A 111 6.94 -7.12 20.00
C LEU A 111 6.36 -7.66 21.33
N HIS A 112 5.03 -7.80 21.40
CA HIS A 112 4.33 -8.50 22.48
C HIS A 112 4.69 -9.99 22.48
N GLU A 113 4.63 -10.65 21.32
CA GLU A 113 4.95 -12.08 21.17
C GLU A 113 6.42 -12.38 21.50
N ALA A 114 7.34 -11.47 21.16
CA ALA A 114 8.75 -11.58 21.51
C ALA A 114 9.04 -11.27 23.00
N GLY A 115 8.05 -10.83 23.77
CA GLY A 115 8.20 -10.46 25.19
C GLY A 115 9.01 -9.18 25.44
N ILE A 116 9.32 -8.41 24.39
CA ILE A 116 10.09 -7.16 24.49
C ILE A 116 9.20 -6.03 25.00
N TRP A 117 7.90 -6.09 24.74
CA TRP A 117 6.93 -5.09 25.18
C TRP A 117 5.69 -5.76 25.74
N ASN A 118 5.44 -5.63 27.05
CA ASN A 118 4.33 -6.32 27.73
C ASN A 118 3.28 -5.36 28.33
N LEU A 119 3.23 -4.12 27.86
CA LEU A 119 2.22 -3.15 28.29
C LEU A 119 1.00 -3.21 27.37
N LEU A 120 -0.21 -3.03 27.94
CA LEU A 120 -1.49 -2.94 27.22
C LEU A 120 -1.79 -4.17 26.34
N GLN A 121 -1.50 -5.37 26.86
CA GLN A 121 -1.79 -6.65 26.19
C GLN A 121 -3.22 -7.14 26.39
N ASP A 122 -4.01 -6.48 27.24
CA ASP A 122 -5.41 -6.84 27.44
C ASP A 122 -6.17 -6.77 26.10
N PRO A 123 -7.04 -7.74 25.79
CA PRO A 123 -7.84 -7.72 24.57
C PRO A 123 -8.75 -6.48 24.53
N ALA A 124 -8.73 -5.76 23.41
CA ALA A 124 -9.60 -4.60 23.21
C ALA A 124 -11.05 -5.01 22.91
N TYR A 125 -11.21 -6.02 22.07
CA TYR A 125 -12.48 -6.63 21.68
C TYR A 125 -12.24 -8.05 21.17
N ASP A 126 -13.29 -8.85 21.09
CA ASP A 126 -13.26 -10.20 20.53
C ASP A 126 -14.31 -10.30 19.40
N LEU A 127 -13.83 -10.50 18.18
CA LEU A 127 -14.62 -10.69 16.97
C LEU A 127 -14.53 -12.13 16.44
N THR A 128 -13.93 -13.07 17.19
CA THR A 128 -13.70 -14.43 16.73
C THR A 128 -15.00 -15.15 16.37
N GLU A 129 -16.13 -14.84 17.02
CA GLU A 129 -17.43 -15.44 16.68
C GLU A 129 -18.06 -14.88 15.39
N VAL A 130 -17.84 -13.60 15.08
CA VAL A 130 -18.53 -12.90 13.98
C VAL A 130 -17.67 -12.89 12.70
N LEU A 131 -16.37 -12.65 12.86
CA LEU A 131 -15.41 -12.52 11.77
C LEU A 131 -14.07 -13.17 12.17
N PRO A 132 -14.03 -14.51 12.26
CA PRO A 132 -12.81 -15.24 12.62
C PRO A 132 -11.74 -15.12 11.55
N LEU A 133 -10.45 -15.15 11.93
CA LEU A 133 -9.34 -15.15 10.97
C LEU A 133 -9.34 -16.36 10.03
N SER A 134 -9.92 -17.49 10.46
CA SER A 134 -10.07 -18.70 9.65
C SER A 134 -11.08 -18.56 8.51
N SER A 135 -11.92 -17.52 8.54
CA SER A 135 -12.83 -17.22 7.43
C SER A 135 -12.09 -16.57 6.27
N LEU A 136 -12.55 -16.83 5.04
CA LEU A 136 -12.03 -16.17 3.84
C LEU A 136 -11.97 -14.64 3.96
N PRO A 137 -13.05 -13.92 4.36
CA PRO A 137 -12.97 -12.47 4.53
C PRO A 137 -12.02 -12.05 5.66
N GLY A 138 -11.95 -12.79 6.76
CA GLY A 138 -11.01 -12.52 7.86
C GLY A 138 -9.55 -12.62 7.44
N THR A 139 -9.18 -13.67 6.69
CA THR A 139 -7.82 -13.83 6.15
C THR A 139 -7.47 -12.73 5.14
N VAL A 140 -8.41 -12.35 4.25
CA VAL A 140 -8.19 -11.27 3.28
C VAL A 140 -8.01 -9.92 3.99
N LEU A 141 -8.84 -9.61 4.98
CA LEU A 141 -8.71 -8.39 5.78
C LEU A 141 -7.42 -8.35 6.60
N SER A 142 -7.01 -9.50 7.14
CA SER A 142 -5.74 -9.62 7.87
C SER A 142 -4.55 -9.37 6.94
N GLY A 143 -4.55 -9.99 5.75
CA GLY A 143 -3.51 -9.78 4.74
C GLY A 143 -3.47 -8.36 4.15
N MET A 144 -4.63 -7.73 3.93
CA MET A 144 -4.69 -6.39 3.33
C MET A 144 -4.51 -5.25 4.33
N PHE A 145 -5.10 -5.35 5.52
CA PHE A 145 -5.20 -4.24 6.47
C PHE A 145 -4.60 -4.53 7.85
N GLY A 146 -3.98 -5.70 8.04
CA GLY A 146 -3.46 -6.11 9.35
C GLY A 146 -4.54 -6.39 10.39
N TYR A 147 -5.76 -6.74 9.95
CA TYR A 147 -6.87 -7.12 10.84
C TYR A 147 -6.52 -8.32 11.73
N HIS A 148 -6.97 -8.24 12.97
CA HIS A 148 -6.95 -9.32 13.96
C HIS A 148 -8.31 -9.38 14.65
N ASP A 149 -8.78 -10.59 15.00
CA ASP A 149 -10.10 -10.81 15.62
C ASP A 149 -10.09 -10.50 17.12
N ALA A 150 -8.95 -10.68 17.80
CA ALA A 150 -8.75 -10.27 19.19
C ALA A 150 -7.47 -9.44 19.37
N PRO A 151 -7.42 -8.16 18.90
CA PRO A 151 -6.24 -7.31 19.05
C PRO A 151 -6.10 -6.79 20.49
N ALA A 152 -4.87 -6.60 20.93
CA ALA A 152 -4.58 -5.94 22.21
C ALA A 152 -4.98 -4.45 22.18
N ILE A 153 -5.23 -3.86 23.35
CA ILE A 153 -5.51 -2.41 23.45
C ILE A 153 -4.36 -1.59 22.86
N GLY A 154 -3.10 -1.99 23.10
CA GLY A 154 -1.94 -1.30 22.53
C GLY A 154 -1.94 -1.26 21.00
N GLU A 155 -2.35 -2.36 20.36
CA GLU A 155 -2.46 -2.49 18.91
C GLU A 155 -3.51 -1.54 18.32
N VAL A 156 -4.70 -1.48 18.94
CA VAL A 156 -5.76 -0.56 18.52
C VAL A 156 -5.35 0.90 18.70
N LEU A 157 -4.68 1.22 19.82
CA LEU A 157 -4.22 2.58 20.10
C LEU A 157 -3.15 3.04 19.11
N ILE A 158 -2.14 2.22 18.80
CA ILE A 158 -1.08 2.61 17.86
C ILE A 158 -1.63 2.75 16.44
N TRP A 159 -2.56 1.86 16.05
CA TRP A 159 -3.26 1.93 14.79
C TRP A 159 -4.07 3.24 14.67
N ALA A 160 -4.88 3.55 15.69
CA ALA A 160 -5.71 4.75 15.71
C ALA A 160 -4.86 6.03 15.75
N LEU A 161 -3.81 6.06 16.58
CA LEU A 161 -2.89 7.19 16.67
C LEU A 161 -2.22 7.48 15.33
N TYR A 162 -1.68 6.44 14.67
CA TYR A 162 -1.06 6.58 13.37
C TYR A 162 -2.04 7.11 12.32
N LEU A 163 -3.27 6.58 12.27
CA LEU A 163 -4.28 7.07 11.34
C LEU A 163 -4.71 8.49 11.62
N ILE A 164 -4.98 8.87 12.88
CA ILE A 164 -5.37 10.23 13.22
C ILE A 164 -4.29 11.22 12.81
N VAL A 165 -3.02 10.93 13.13
CA VAL A 165 -1.89 11.80 12.76
C VAL A 165 -1.72 11.87 11.25
N THR A 166 -1.71 10.74 10.55
CA THR A 166 -1.47 10.74 9.11
C THR A 166 -2.64 11.31 8.31
N LEU A 167 -3.89 11.05 8.70
CA LEU A 167 -5.08 11.62 8.05
C LEU A 167 -5.15 13.15 8.26
N THR A 168 -4.88 13.64 9.46
CA THR A 168 -4.84 15.09 9.70
C THR A 168 -3.77 15.78 8.87
N LEU A 169 -2.59 15.16 8.71
CA LEU A 169 -1.54 15.65 7.81
C LEU A 169 -1.90 15.51 6.33
N PHE A 170 -2.60 14.44 5.95
CA PHE A 170 -3.02 14.17 4.57
C PHE A 170 -4.07 15.18 4.07
N PHE A 171 -5.02 15.53 4.92
CA PHE A 171 -6.08 16.50 4.60
C PHE A 171 -5.69 17.96 4.87
N ARG A 172 -4.53 18.24 5.47
CA ARG A 172 -4.07 19.60 5.71
C ARG A 172 -3.92 20.38 4.39
N PRO A 173 -4.58 21.55 4.25
CA PRO A 173 -4.47 22.36 3.03
C PRO A 173 -3.02 22.78 2.78
N GLN A 174 -2.48 22.41 1.63
CA GLN A 174 -1.15 22.85 1.26
C GLN A 174 -1.25 24.23 0.63
N ALA A 175 -0.71 25.24 1.32
CA ALA A 175 -0.60 26.59 0.79
C ALA A 175 0.07 26.53 -0.59
N ALA A 176 -0.61 27.03 -1.62
CA ALA A 176 -0.05 27.10 -2.95
C ALA A 176 1.20 27.98 -2.87
N LYS A 177 2.37 27.43 -3.23
CA LYS A 177 3.54 28.26 -3.47
C LYS A 177 3.23 29.11 -4.71
N THR A 178 2.88 30.38 -4.50
CA THR A 178 2.75 31.35 -5.59
C THR A 178 4.08 31.37 -6.35
N PRO A 179 4.10 31.08 -7.66
CA PRO A 179 5.33 31.19 -8.45
C PRO A 179 5.86 32.60 -8.32
N LYS A 180 7.13 32.73 -7.89
CA LYS A 180 7.82 34.01 -7.82
C LYS A 180 7.93 34.52 -9.26
N ALA A 181 7.22 35.61 -9.58
CA ALA A 181 7.27 36.21 -10.90
C ALA A 181 8.73 36.52 -11.27
N VAL A 182 9.22 35.94 -12.35
CA VAL A 182 10.54 36.25 -12.90
C VAL A 182 10.45 37.68 -13.45
N PRO A 183 11.29 38.63 -13.00
CA PRO A 183 11.31 39.96 -13.58
C PRO A 183 11.77 39.83 -15.04
N VAL A 184 10.93 40.29 -15.97
CA VAL A 184 11.34 40.47 -17.36
C VAL A 184 12.38 41.58 -17.35
N ALA A 185 13.64 41.24 -17.64
CA ALA A 185 14.70 42.21 -17.83
C ALA A 185 14.29 43.16 -18.97
N GLY A 186 14.09 44.43 -18.63
CA GLY A 186 13.82 45.50 -19.59
C GLY A 186 15.00 45.70 -20.53
N LYS A 187 14.66 46.12 -21.74
CA LYS A 187 15.51 46.42 -22.90
C LYS A 187 16.70 47.32 -22.58
#